data_AF-A0A7C3CDC7-F1
#
_entry.id   AF-A0A7C3CDC7-F1
#
_cell.length_a   1.000
_cell.length_b   1.000
_cell.length_c   1.000
_cell.angle_alpha   90.00
_cell.angle_beta   90.00
_cell.angle_gamma   90.00
#
_symmetry.space_group_name_H-M   'P 1'
#
loop_
_entity.id
_entity.type
_entity.pdbx_description
1 polymer ?
#
loop_
_entity_poly.entity_id
_entity_poly.type
_entity_poly.pdbx_seq_one_letter_code
_entity_poly.pdbx_strand_id
1 'polypeptide(L)' 'MGTRRIKVNSIGLSREDYKAAPTTLCKGCGHNSIASQIIAVAYELGIRP' A
#
# COMPACT_ATOMS: atom_id res chain seq x y z
N MET A 1 -3.40 13.40 24.18
CA MET A 1 -2.94 12.61 23.01
C MET A 1 -4.10 12.39 22.05
N GLY A 2 -4.07 12.96 20.85
CA GLY A 2 -5.08 12.68 19.84
C GLY A 2 -4.77 11.37 19.11
N THR A 3 -5.68 10.41 19.14
CA THR A 3 -5.59 9.17 18.35
C THR A 3 -5.72 9.52 16.86
N ARG A 4 -4.64 9.37 16.09
CA ARG A 4 -4.67 9.54 14.64
C ARG A 4 -5.51 8.43 14.02
N ARG A 5 -6.70 8.78 13.51
CA ARG A 5 -7.60 7.83 12.87
C ARG A 5 -6.97 7.38 11.55
N ILE A 6 -6.62 6.10 11.44
CA ILE A 6 -6.05 5.54 10.22
C ILE A 6 -7.15 5.39 9.18
N LYS A 7 -6.90 5.89 7.96
CA LYS A 7 -7.84 5.75 6.84
C LYS A 7 -7.78 4.31 6.31
N VAL A 8 -8.88 3.59 6.51
CA VAL A 8 -9.07 2.23 6.00
C VAL A 8 -9.89 2.24 4.72
N ASN A 9 -9.78 1.16 3.93
CA ASN A 9 -10.60 0.92 2.74
C ASN A 9 -11.92 0.22 3.10
N SER A 10 -12.67 -0.19 2.07
CA SER A 10 -13.98 -0.85 2.20
C SER A 10 -13.95 -2.17 2.98
N ILE A 11 -12.79 -2.84 3.06
CA ILE A 11 -12.60 -4.09 3.80
C ILE A 11 -11.93 -3.88 5.17
N GLY A 12 -11.78 -2.63 5.61
CA GLY A 12 -11.21 -2.29 6.92
C GLY A 12 -9.68 -2.37 7.00
N LEU A 13 -8.98 -2.50 5.86
CA LEU A 13 -7.52 -2.52 5.81
C LEU A 13 -6.96 -1.12 5.54
N SER A 14 -5.85 -0.80 6.19
CA SER A 14 -5.07 0.43 5.96
C SER A 14 -4.12 0.26 4.77
N ARG A 15 -3.54 1.35 4.25
CA ARG A 15 -2.51 1.25 3.21
C ARG A 15 -1.24 0.52 3.67
N GLU A 16 -0.97 0.49 4.98
CA GLU A 16 0.19 -0.21 5.53
C GLU A 16 0.04 -1.73 5.43
N ASP A 17 -1.20 -2.24 5.48
CA ASP A 17 -1.49 -3.67 5.33
C ASP A 17 -1.20 -4.20 3.92
N TYR A 18 -1.10 -3.32 2.91
CA TYR A 18 -0.75 -3.65 1.53
C TYR A 18 0.75 -3.55 1.24
N LYS A 19 1.56 -3.14 2.23
CA LYS A 19 2.99 -2.91 2.02
C LYS A 19 3.72 -4.24 1.90
N ALA A 20 4.38 -4.44 0.76
CA ALA A 20 5.24 -5.61 0.53
C ALA A 20 6.58 -5.53 1.27
N ALA A 21 7.31 -6.64 1.28
CA ALA A 21 8.67 -6.74 1.77
C ALA A 21 9.61 -5.70 1.10
N PRO A 22 10.68 -5.27 1.78
CA PRO A 22 11.64 -4.34 1.20
C PRO A 22 12.25 -4.89 -0.10
N THR A 23 12.32 -4.04 -1.12
CA THR A 23 12.92 -4.37 -2.41
C THR A 23 14.44 -4.33 -2.34
N THR A 24 15.09 -5.18 -3.12
CA THR A 24 16.55 -5.13 -3.38
C THR A 24 16.89 -4.26 -4.60
N LEU A 25 15.89 -3.72 -5.29
CA LEU A 25 16.07 -2.89 -6.49
C LEU A 25 16.61 -1.51 -6.16
N CYS A 26 17.27 -0.89 -7.14
CA CYS A 26 17.84 0.44 -6.97
C CYS A 26 16.77 1.49 -6.64
N LYS A 27 17.14 2.46 -5.80
CA LYS A 27 16.30 3.62 -5.49
C LYS A 27 15.99 4.36 -6.79
N GLY A 28 14.70 4.51 -7.10
CA GLY A 28 14.24 5.19 -8.32
C GLY A 28 14.06 4.30 -9.55
N CYS A 29 14.27 2.97 -9.48
CA CYS A 29 13.90 2.08 -10.59
C CYS A 29 12.38 2.04 -10.81
N GLY A 30 11.96 2.01 -12.09
CA GLY A 30 10.55 2.02 -12.49
C GLY A 30 9.70 0.89 -11.89
N HIS A 31 10.31 -0.24 -11.53
CA HIS A 31 9.65 -1.35 -10.84
C HIS A 31 8.97 -0.92 -9.52
N ASN A 32 9.57 0.01 -8.77
CA ASN A 32 8.98 0.53 -7.55
C ASN A 32 7.73 1.36 -7.83
N SER A 33 7.70 2.05 -8.97
CA SER A 33 6.53 2.80 -9.43
C SER A 33 5.39 1.85 -9.78
N ILE A 34 5.67 0.80 -10.55
CA ILE A 34 4.67 -0.23 -10.91
C ILE A 34 4.11 -0.89 -9.64
N ALA A 35 4.97 -1.32 -8.72
CA ALA A 35 4.53 -1.93 -7.46
C ALA A 35 3.65 -0.98 -6.63
N SER A 36 4.00 0.31 -6.58
CA SER A 36 3.21 1.33 -5.87
C SER A 36 1.82 1.52 -6.50
N GLN A 37 1.73 1.49 -7.83
CA GLN A 37 0.45 1.58 -8.54
C GLN A 37 -0.43 0.35 -8.30
N ILE A 38 0.16 -0.85 -8.29
CA ILE A 38 -0.57 -2.10 -7.97
C ILE A 38 -1.14 -2.02 -6.54
N ILE A 39 -0.33 -1.59 -5.57
CA ILE A 39 -0.76 -1.41 -4.17
C ILE A 39 -1.91 -0.41 -4.07
N ALA A 40 -1.84 0.71 -4.80
CA ALA A 40 -2.89 1.71 -4.81
C ALA A 40 -4.22 1.13 -5.32
N VAL A 41 -4.21 0.45 -6.46
CA VAL A 41 -5.40 -0.16 -7.05
C VAL A 41 -5.97 -1.27 -6.16
N ALA A 42 -5.11 -2.12 -5.58
CA ALA A 42 -5.55 -3.16 -4.65
C ALA A 42 -6.23 -2.58 -3.40
N TYR A 43 -5.67 -1.49 -2.85
CA TYR A 43 -6.28 -0.77 -1.74
C TYR A 43 -7.63 -0.15 -2.11
N GLU A 44 -7.72 0.49 -3.29
CA GLU A 44 -8.93 1.14 -3.77
C GLU A 44 -10.06 0.14 -4.08
N LEU A 45 -9.73 -1.01 -4.65
CA LEU A 45 -10.69 -2.07 -4.96
C LEU A 45 -11.03 -2.96 -3.76
N GLY A 46 -10.36 -2.79 -2.62
CA GLY A 46 -10.57 -3.65 -1.45
C GLY A 46 -10.14 -5.10 -1.69
N ILE A 47 -9.13 -5.31 -2.53
CA ILE A 47 -8.56 -6.64 -2.77
C ILE A 47 -7.77 -7.06 -1.53
N ARG A 48 -7.90 -8.31 -1.10
CA ARG A 48 -7.10 -8.84 0.01
C ARG A 48 -5.67 -9.15 -0.48
N PRO A 49 -4.61 -8.59 0.14
CA PRO A 49 -3.22 -8.81 -0.25
C PRO A 49 -2.73 -10.22 0.06
#